data_AF-A0A8T4U3S2-F1
#
_entry.id   AF-A0A8T4U3S2-F1
#
_cell.length_a   1.000
_cell.length_b   1.000
_cell.length_c   1.000
_cell.angle_alpha   90.00
_cell.angle_beta   90.00
_cell.angle_gamma   90.00
#
_symmetry.space_group_name_H-M   'P 1'
#
loop_
_entity.id
_entity.type
_entity.pdbx_description
1 polymer ?
#
loop_
_entity_poly.entity_id
_entity_poly.type
_entity_poly.pdbx_seq_one_letter_code
_entity_poly.pdbx_strand_id
1 'polypeptide(L)' 'MKILKAFDKEINNNKYFRYRINLPKRIIEESGLIDKELKIVFEKGKIIIEKESN' A
#
# COMPACT_ATOMS: atom_id res chain seq x y z
N MET A 1 -13.28 5.60 -1.10
CA MET A 1 -11.87 5.81 -0.64
C MET A 1 -11.11 6.53 -1.73
N LYS A 2 -10.08 7.31 -1.38
CA LYS A 2 -9.15 7.93 -2.33
C LYS A 2 -7.71 7.60 -1.94
N ILE A 3 -6.84 7.45 -2.93
CA ILE A 3 -5.40 7.40 -2.70
C ILE A 3 -4.93 8.84 -2.47
N LEU A 4 -4.43 9.13 -1.28
CA LEU A 4 -3.86 10.42 -0.95
C LEU A 4 -2.37 10.42 -1.30
N LYS A 5 -1.97 11.33 -2.18
CA LYS A 5 -0.57 11.59 -2.49
C LYS A 5 -0.07 12.71 -1.57
N ALA A 6 1.00 12.45 -0.83
CA ALA A 6 1.71 13.43 -0.04
C ALA A 6 3.17 13.51 -0.53
N PHE A 7 3.71 14.71 -0.61
CA PHE A 7 5.15 14.88 -0.81
C PHE A 7 5.89 14.35 0.43
N ASP A 8 6.94 13.57 0.20
CA ASP A 8 7.76 12.99 1.29
C ASP A 8 9.08 13.75 1.42
N LYS A 9 9.91 13.69 0.38
CA LYS A 9 11.24 14.34 0.32
C LYS A 9 11.75 14.46 -1.10
N GLU A 10 12.81 15.23 -1.28
CA GLU A 10 13.56 15.31 -2.53
C GLU A 10 15.04 15.00 -2.28
N ILE A 11 15.63 14.12 -3.08
CA ILE A 11 17.04 13.73 -2.99
C ILE A 11 17.62 13.71 -4.41
N ASN A 12 18.70 14.47 -4.65
CA ASN A 12 19.35 14.56 -5.97
C ASN A 12 18.37 14.83 -7.12
N ASN A 13 17.49 15.83 -6.96
CA ASN A 13 16.39 16.18 -7.89
C ASN A 13 15.31 15.11 -8.10
N ASN A 14 15.32 14.02 -7.34
CA ASN A 14 14.26 13.00 -7.38
C ASN A 14 13.25 13.27 -6.27
N LYS A 15 11.99 13.47 -6.67
CA LYS A 15 10.87 13.69 -5.74
C LYS A 15 10.25 12.37 -5.33
N TYR A 16 10.27 12.11 -4.03
CA TYR A 16 9.63 10.97 -3.41
C TYR A 16 8.26 11.39 -2.89
N PHE A 17 7.26 10.56 -3.17
CA PHE A 17 5.89 10.78 -2.71
C PHE A 17 5.44 9.57 -1.92
N ARG A 18 4.71 9.85 -0.83
CA ARG A 18 4.03 8.83 -0.05
C ARG A 18 2.57 8.76 -0.50
N TYR A 19 2.13 7.56 -0.87
CA TYR A 19 0.74 7.28 -1.19
C TYR A 19 0.09 6.58 0.01
N ARG A 20 -1.04 7.10 0.49
CA ARG A 20 -1.79 6.54 1.63
C ARG A 20 -3.21 6.22 1.22
N ILE A 21 -3.72 5.07 1.66
CA ILE A 21 -5.12 4.68 1.53
C ILE A 21 -5.68 4.37 2.92
N ASN A 22 -6.94 4.74 3.14
CA ASN A 22 -7.65 4.39 4.36
C ASN A 22 -8.48 3.15 4.08
N LEU A 23 -8.09 2.00 4.64
CA LEU A 23 -8.84 0.75 4.50
C LEU A 23 -9.78 0.56 5.71
N PRO A 24 -10.98 -0.03 5.51
CA PRO A 24 -11.87 -0.36 6.62
C PRO A 24 -11.18 -1.29 7.63
N LYS A 25 -11.27 -0.95 8.92
CA LYS A 25 -10.64 -1.70 10.03
C LYS A 25 -10.92 -3.21 9.95
N ARG A 26 -12.19 -3.57 9.77
CA ARG A 26 -12.65 -4.96 9.68
C ARG A 26 -11.94 -5.76 8.58
N ILE A 27 -11.76 -5.17 7.39
CA ILE A 27 -11.09 -5.84 6.26
C ILE A 27 -9.62 -6.13 6.60
N ILE A 28 -8.94 -5.18 7.24
CA ILE A 28 -7.53 -5.34 7.62
C ILE A 28 -7.37 -6.43 8.68
N GLU A 29 -8.20 -6.41 9.73
CA GLU A 29 -8.16 -7.40 10.81
C GLU A 29 -8.49 -8.81 10.30
N GLU A 30 -9.56 -8.96 9.52
CA GLU A 30 -9.97 -10.27 8.96
C GLU A 30 -8.97 -10.81 7.91
N SER A 31 -8.27 -9.94 7.19
CA SER A 31 -7.26 -10.37 6.20
C SER A 31 -6.01 -11.00 6.83
N GLY A 32 -5.75 -10.74 8.11
CA GLY A 32 -4.55 -11.21 8.81
C GLY A 32 -3.24 -10.67 8.22
N LEU A 33 -3.28 -9.49 7.58
CA LEU A 33 -2.12 -8.81 6.96
C LEU A 33 -1.37 -7.89 7.92
N ILE A 34 -1.90 -7.64 9.12
CA ILE A 34 -1.25 -6.83 10.16
C ILE A 34 0.09 -7.47 10.55
N ASP A 35 1.13 -6.64 10.64
CA ASP A 35 2.50 -7.02 11.02
C ASP A 35 3.12 -8.11 10.11
N LYS A 36 2.70 -8.15 8.83
CA LYS A 36 3.27 -9.03 7.80
C LYS A 36 4.00 -8.23 6.73
N GLU A 37 5.00 -8.85 6.14
CA GLU A 37 5.55 -8.41 4.86
C GLU A 37 4.52 -8.68 3.76
N LEU A 38 4.31 -7.68 2.91
CA LEU A 38 3.24 -7.66 1.93
C LEU A 38 3.81 -7.48 0.54
N LYS A 39 3.32 -8.29 -0.39
CA LYS A 39 3.57 -8.14 -1.82
C LYS A 39 2.35 -7.47 -2.46
N ILE A 40 2.63 -6.55 -3.38
CA ILE A 40 1.61 -5.84 -4.14
C ILE A 40 1.70 -6.28 -5.60
N VAL A 41 0.58 -6.75 -6.15
CA VAL A 41 0.48 -7.17 -7.55
C VAL A 41 -0.59 -6.32 -8.25
N PHE A 42 -0.34 -5.92 -9.49
CA PHE A 42 -1.33 -5.27 -10.35
C PHE A 42 -1.80 -6.26 -11.42
N GLU A 43 -3.03 -6.73 -11.30
CA GLU A 43 -3.61 -7.68 -12.25
C GLU A 43 -5.06 -7.29 -12.58
N LYS A 44 -5.42 -7.32 -13.87
CA LYS A 44 -6.81 -7.08 -14.35
C LYS A 44 -7.43 -5.78 -13.80
N GLY A 45 -6.62 -4.72 -13.73
CA GLY A 45 -7.06 -3.41 -13.22
C GLY A 45 -7.24 -3.33 -11.70
N LYS A 46 -6.77 -4.33 -10.95
CA LYS A 46 -6.88 -4.40 -9.49
C LYS A 46 -5.50 -4.35 -8.86
N ILE A 47 -5.40 -3.62 -7.75
CA ILE A 47 -4.26 -3.73 -6.83
C ILE A 47 -4.61 -4.85 -5.85
N ILE A 48 -3.82 -5.91 -5.86
CA ILE A 48 -3.95 -7.06 -4.97
C ILE A 48 -2.82 -6.95 -3.94
N ILE A 49 -3.19 -7.04 -2.67
CA ILE A 49 -2.26 -7.04 -1.54
C ILE A 49 -2.29 -8.43 -0.94
N GLU A 50 -1.16 -9.12 -0.98
CA GLU A 50 -1.01 -10.50 -0.50
C GLU A 50 0.16 -10.59 0.48
N LYS A 51 0.18 -11.63 1.32
CA LYS A 51 1.34 -11.92 2.18
C LYS A 51 2.52 -12.30 1.29
N GLU A 52 3.68 -11.75 1.60
CA GLU A 52 4.91 -12.22 0.96
C GLU A 52 5.14 -13.68 1.36
N SER A 53 5.18 -14.57 0.38
CA SER A 53 5.45 -15.99 0.58
C SER A 53 6.96 -16.19 0.50
N ASN A 54 7.61 -16.32 1.65
CA ASN A 54 8.97 -16.85 1.74
C ASN A 54 8.97 -18.37 1.48
#